data_AF-A0A7L1SCA8-F1
#
_entry.id   AF-A0A7L1SCA8-F1
#
_cell.length_a   1.000
_cell.length_b   1.000
_cell.length_c   1.000
_cell.angle_alpha   90.00
_cell.angle_beta   90.00
_cell.angle_gamma   90.00
#
_symmetry.space_group_name_H-M   'P 1'
#
loop_
_entity.id
_entity.type
_entity.pdbx_description
1 polymer ?
#
loop_
_entity_poly.entity_id
_entity_poly.type
_entity_poly.pdbx_seq_one_letter_code
_entity_poly.pdbx_strand_id
1 'polypeptide(L)'
;ESLDPLQTFAVAAVLGLPRRRVEGALQATMSLLSQCLGTGEDVALVLRDIGVLLVERHKVQMRFYHNFLEAVSGKENLEKGVFKIQELLDMVAPQGVPVAALTSFGSIIIFPEFKREMVQAPLPR
;
A
#
# COMPACT_ATOMS: atom_id res chain seq x y z
N GLU A 1 14.81 -13.68 3.18
CA GLU A 1 14.98 -14.08 1.77
C GLU A 1 15.56 -12.92 0.99
N SER A 2 16.54 -13.14 0.11
CA SER A 2 17.06 -12.10 -0.78
C SER A 2 16.17 -11.99 -2.02
N LEU A 3 15.70 -10.79 -2.34
CA LEU A 3 15.07 -10.47 -3.62
C LEU A 3 15.95 -10.98 -4.77
N ASP A 4 15.33 -11.67 -5.73
CA ASP A 4 16.03 -12.26 -6.87
C ASP A 4 16.78 -11.14 -7.65
N PRO A 5 18.12 -11.21 -7.78
CA PRO A 5 18.93 -10.18 -8.44
C PRO A 5 18.46 -9.83 -9.86
N LEU A 6 17.81 -10.78 -10.55
CA LEU A 6 17.31 -10.61 -11.92
C LEU A 6 16.16 -9.61 -12.01
N GLN A 7 15.30 -9.55 -10.99
CA GLN A 7 14.15 -8.63 -10.99
C GLN A 7 14.60 -7.19 -10.77
N THR A 8 15.59 -6.97 -9.91
CA THR A 8 16.13 -5.64 -9.63
C THR A 8 16.86 -5.05 -10.84
N PHE A 9 17.51 -5.90 -11.65
CA PHE A 9 18.17 -5.49 -12.88
C PHE A 9 17.16 -5.03 -13.94
N ALA A 10 16.06 -5.78 -14.11
CA ALA A 10 14.98 -5.43 -15.02
C ALA A 10 14.33 -4.10 -14.63
N VAL A 11 14.02 -3.92 -13.34
CA VAL A 11 13.43 -2.66 -12.83
C VAL A 11 14.39 -1.48 -13.01
N ALA A 12 15.68 -1.66 -12.71
CA ALA A 12 16.70 -0.63 -12.92
C ALA A 12 16.82 -0.22 -14.40
N ALA A 13 16.78 -1.18 -15.32
CA ALA A 13 16.82 -0.92 -16.76
C ALA A 13 15.58 -0.16 -17.25
N VAL A 14 14.37 -0.57 -16.83
CA VAL A 14 13.11 0.10 -17.20
C VAL A 14 13.06 1.54 -16.69
N LEU A 15 13.57 1.79 -15.48
CA LEU A 15 13.57 3.11 -14.86
C LEU A 15 14.77 3.99 -15.27
N GLY A 16 15.75 3.44 -16.01
CA GLY A 16 17.00 4.14 -16.32
C GLY A 16 17.81 4.51 -15.07
N LEU A 17 17.65 3.76 -13.97
CA LEU A 17 18.29 4.04 -12.69
C LEU A 17 19.46 3.09 -12.42
N PRO A 18 20.49 3.52 -11.66
CA PRO A 18 21.55 2.62 -11.22
C PRO A 18 20.96 1.50 -10.35
N ARG A 19 21.36 0.24 -10.60
CA ARG A 19 20.94 -0.93 -9.81
C ARG A 19 21.04 -0.70 -8.30
N ARG A 20 22.18 -0.19 -7.83
CA ARG A 20 22.41 0.15 -6.41
C ARG A 20 21.35 1.08 -5.80
N ARG A 21 20.78 1.98 -6.61
CA ARG A 21 19.74 2.91 -6.18
C ARG A 21 18.40 2.19 -6.02
N VAL A 22 18.09 1.28 -6.94
CA VAL A 22 16.89 0.43 -6.86
C VAL A 22 17.01 -0.53 -5.67
N GLU A 23 18.17 -1.17 -5.49
CA GLU A 23 18.45 -2.03 -4.34
C GLU A 23 18.35 -1.28 -3.01
N GLY A 24 18.95 -0.08 -2.91
CA GLY A 24 18.85 0.75 -1.72
C GLY A 24 17.40 1.15 -1.40
N ALA A 25 16.60 1.48 -2.42
CA ALA A 25 15.18 1.80 -2.24
C ALA A 25 14.36 0.59 -1.77
N LEU A 26 14.58 -0.58 -2.38
CA LEU A 26 13.95 -1.83 -1.97
C LEU A 26 14.31 -2.19 -0.54
N GLN A 27 15.61 -2.13 -0.19
CA GLN A 27 16.09 -2.42 1.15
C GLN A 27 15.50 -1.47 2.18
N ALA A 28 15.51 -0.14 1.92
CA ALA A 28 14.91 0.84 2.82
C ALA A 28 13.41 0.56 3.04
N THR A 29 12.68 0.21 1.98
CA THR A 29 11.26 -0.13 2.05
C THR A 29 11.04 -1.40 2.88
N MET A 30 11.81 -2.46 2.63
CA MET A 30 11.71 -3.71 3.39
C MET A 30 12.09 -3.52 4.87
N SER A 31 13.12 -2.73 5.16
CA SER A 31 13.52 -2.42 6.54
C SER A 31 12.41 -1.69 7.29
N LEU A 32 11.78 -0.70 6.66
CA LEU A 32 10.65 0.01 7.26
C LEU A 32 9.47 -0.94 7.51
N LEU A 33 9.09 -1.75 6.51
CA LEU A 33 8.00 -2.71 6.66
C LEU A 33 8.30 -3.72 7.78
N SER A 34 9.52 -4.24 7.83
CA SER A 34 9.94 -5.15 8.90
C SER A 34 9.89 -4.49 10.27
N GLN A 35 10.26 -3.20 10.38
CA GLN A 35 10.17 -2.46 11.63
C GLN A 35 8.72 -2.32 12.08
N CYS A 36 7.83 -1.92 11.17
CA CYS A 36 6.40 -1.77 11.43
C CYS A 36 5.71 -3.08 11.82
N LEU A 37 6.06 -4.18 11.14
CA LEU A 37 5.52 -5.50 11.45
C LEU A 37 6.09 -6.06 12.76
N GLY A 38 7.36 -5.78 13.05
CA GLY A 38 8.06 -6.27 14.23
C GLY A 38 7.61 -5.64 15.54
N THR A 39 7.10 -4.40 15.52
CA THR A 39 6.54 -3.74 16.71
C THR A 39 5.13 -4.21 17.05
N GLY A 40 4.47 -4.93 16.14
CA GLY A 40 3.07 -5.36 16.31
C GLY A 40 2.07 -4.20 16.33
N GLU A 41 2.51 -3.00 15.96
CA GLU A 41 1.65 -1.82 15.85
C GLU A 41 0.80 -1.89 14.59
N ASP A 42 -0.40 -1.34 14.68
CA ASP A 42 -1.26 -1.16 13.52
C ASP A 42 -0.62 -0.12 12.57
N VAL A 43 -0.49 -0.47 11.28
CA VAL A 43 0.18 0.36 10.26
C VAL A 43 -0.62 0.37 8.97
N ALA A 44 -0.78 1.57 8.40
CA ALA A 44 -1.32 1.76 7.06
C ALA A 44 -0.21 2.21 6.11
N LEU A 45 0.10 1.38 5.13
CA LEU A 45 1.04 1.69 4.06
C LEU A 45 0.28 2.18 2.82
N VAL A 46 0.46 3.43 2.45
CA VAL A 46 -0.16 4.06 1.29
C VAL A 46 0.75 3.91 0.09
N LEU A 47 0.28 3.18 -0.91
CA LEU A 47 0.86 3.10 -2.24
C LEU A 47 0.06 4.06 -3.14
N ARG A 48 0.55 5.29 -3.31
CA ARG A 48 -0.22 6.46 -3.79
C ARG A 48 -1.10 6.21 -5.01
N ASP A 49 -0.63 5.41 -5.97
CA ASP A 49 -1.33 5.15 -7.23
C ASP A 49 -1.95 3.75 -7.32
N ILE A 50 -1.87 2.96 -6.25
CA ILE A 50 -2.27 1.55 -6.21
C ILE A 50 -3.36 1.32 -5.17
N GLY A 51 -3.12 1.71 -3.92
CA GLY A 51 -4.00 1.41 -2.81
C GLY A 51 -3.35 1.56 -1.44
N VAL A 52 -3.95 0.94 -0.43
CA VAL A 52 -3.50 0.97 0.96
C VAL A 52 -3.39 -0.47 1.48
N LEU A 53 -2.22 -0.82 1.99
CA LEU A 53 -2.02 -2.07 2.73
C LEU A 53 -2.20 -1.78 4.21
N LEU A 54 -3.25 -2.34 4.79
CA LEU A 54 -3.59 -2.22 6.21
C LEU A 54 -3.04 -3.45 6.94
N VAL A 55 -2.28 -3.20 8.00
CA VAL A 55 -1.87 -4.21 8.96
C VAL A 55 -2.50 -3.82 10.28
N GLU A 56 -3.58 -4.49 10.68
CA GLU A 56 -4.29 -4.20 11.93
C GLU A 56 -4.65 -5.48 12.67
N ARG A 57 -4.46 -5.51 14.01
CA ARG A 57 -4.88 -6.63 14.87
C ARG A 57 -4.39 -8.00 14.35
N HIS A 58 -3.13 -8.04 13.91
CA HIS A 58 -2.49 -9.22 13.30
C HIS A 58 -3.10 -9.72 11.98
N LYS A 59 -3.90 -8.89 11.30
CA LYS A 59 -4.43 -9.16 9.95
C LYS A 59 -3.80 -8.21 8.95
N VAL A 60 -3.60 -8.70 7.73
CA VAL A 60 -3.13 -7.92 6.60
C VAL A 60 -4.26 -7.85 5.56
N GLN A 61 -4.66 -6.64 5.18
CA GLN A 61 -5.68 -6.40 4.17
C GLN A 61 -5.19 -5.38 3.15
N MET A 62 -5.34 -5.70 1.86
CA MET A 62 -5.09 -4.76 0.79
C MET A 62 -6.40 -4.11 0.35
N ARG A 63 -6.41 -2.77 0.24
CA ARG A 63 -7.50 -2.00 -0.35
C ARG A 63 -6.99 -1.25 -1.57
N PHE A 64 -7.53 -1.55 -2.75
CA PHE A 64 -7.09 -0.94 -4.01
C PHE A 64 -7.88 0.32 -4.33
N TYR A 65 -7.23 1.31 -4.93
CA TYR A 65 -7.95 2.45 -5.48
C TYR A 65 -8.72 2.04 -6.74
N HIS A 66 -9.92 2.59 -6.89
CA HIS A 66 -10.74 2.35 -8.07
C HIS A 66 -9.99 2.63 -9.37
N ASN A 67 -9.31 3.77 -9.47
CA ASN A 67 -8.56 4.17 -10.66
C ASN A 67 -7.46 3.16 -11.02
N PHE A 68 -6.82 2.55 -10.02
CA PHE A 68 -5.83 1.51 -10.24
C PHE A 68 -6.47 0.24 -10.81
N LEU A 69 -7.54 -0.23 -10.18
CA LEU A 69 -8.27 -1.41 -10.67
C LEU A 69 -8.81 -1.21 -12.08
N GLU A 70 -9.32 -0.01 -12.39
CA GLU A 70 -9.80 0.34 -13.72
C GLU A 70 -8.65 0.34 -14.75
N ALA A 71 -7.48 0.87 -14.39
CA ALA A 71 -6.31 0.87 -15.27
C ALA A 71 -5.79 -0.55 -15.58
N VAL A 72 -5.85 -1.47 -14.61
CA VAL A 72 -5.31 -2.83 -14.77
C VAL A 72 -6.32 -3.79 -15.38
N SER A 73 -7.59 -3.72 -14.98
CA SER A 73 -8.63 -4.64 -15.46
C SER A 73 -9.44 -4.11 -16.64
N GLY A 74 -9.44 -2.80 -16.87
CA GLY A 74 -10.37 -2.13 -17.76
C GLY A 74 -11.74 -1.96 -17.11
N LYS A 75 -12.39 -0.83 -17.41
CA LYS A 75 -13.66 -0.41 -16.79
C LYS A 75 -14.75 -1.47 -16.85
N GLU A 76 -14.99 -2.06 -18.02
CA GLU A 76 -16.06 -3.04 -18.19
C GLU A 76 -15.86 -4.32 -17.37
N ASN A 77 -14.62 -4.76 -17.21
CA ASN A 77 -14.30 -5.96 -16.44
C ASN A 77 -14.41 -5.68 -14.94
N LEU A 78 -14.03 -4.48 -14.52
CA LEU A 78 -14.18 -4.04 -13.14
C LEU A 78 -15.66 -3.99 -12.74
N GLU A 79 -16.51 -3.39 -13.58
CA GLU A 79 -17.97 -3.34 -13.43
C GLU A 79 -18.61 -4.73 -13.36
N LYS A 80 -18.11 -5.68 -14.17
CA LYS A 80 -18.64 -7.04 -14.20
C LYS A 80 -18.15 -7.91 -13.03
N GLY A 81 -16.96 -7.66 -12.49
CA GLY A 81 -16.33 -8.49 -11.47
C GLY A 81 -16.55 -7.99 -10.04
N VAL A 82 -15.97 -6.83 -9.71
CA VAL A 82 -15.89 -6.34 -8.33
C VAL A 82 -17.25 -5.90 -7.81
N PHE A 83 -18.06 -5.25 -8.64
CA PHE A 83 -19.38 -4.76 -8.21
C PHE A 83 -20.45 -5.85 -8.11
N LYS A 84 -20.16 -7.09 -8.55
CA LYS A 84 -21.06 -8.24 -8.41
C LYS A 84 -20.77 -9.10 -7.19
N ILE A 85 -19.56 -8.98 -6.61
CA ILE A 85 -19.14 -9.77 -5.46
C ILE A 85 -18.97 -8.82 -4.28
N GLN A 86 -19.93 -8.86 -3.35
CA GLN A 86 -19.97 -7.98 -2.18
C GLN A 86 -18.67 -7.99 -1.38
N GLU A 87 -18.00 -9.14 -1.28
CA GLU A 87 -16.73 -9.34 -0.57
C GLU A 87 -15.54 -8.61 -1.21
N LEU A 88 -15.59 -8.36 -2.52
CA LEU A 88 -14.54 -7.62 -3.23
C LEU A 88 -14.69 -6.11 -3.04
N LEU A 89 -15.88 -5.62 -2.69
CA LEU A 89 -16.09 -4.20 -2.41
C LEU A 89 -15.31 -3.75 -1.17
N ASP A 90 -15.15 -4.63 -0.19
CA ASP A 90 -14.32 -4.37 1.00
C ASP A 90 -12.81 -4.28 0.68
N MET A 91 -12.41 -4.76 -0.50
CA MET A 91 -11.06 -4.62 -1.06
C MET A 91 -10.90 -3.36 -1.92
N VAL A 92 -11.95 -2.55 -2.10
CA VAL A 92 -11.87 -1.26 -2.78
C VAL A 92 -11.80 -0.16 -1.74
N ALA A 93 -10.77 0.69 -1.83
CA ALA A 93 -10.67 1.86 -0.98
C ALA A 93 -11.80 2.85 -1.34
N PRO A 94 -12.60 3.31 -0.37
CA PRO A 94 -13.68 4.25 -0.64
C PRO A 94 -13.13 5.58 -1.16
N GLN A 95 -13.78 6.11 -2.20
CA GLN A 95 -13.35 7.35 -2.85
C GLN A 95 -13.56 8.55 -1.93
N GLY A 96 -12.59 9.47 -1.90
CA GLY A 96 -12.68 10.72 -1.13
C GLY A 96 -12.53 10.57 0.38
N VAL A 97 -12.30 9.35 0.89
CA VAL A 97 -12.09 9.10 2.32
C VAL A 97 -10.61 9.30 2.67
N PRO A 98 -10.28 10.09 3.71
CA PRO A 98 -8.90 10.21 4.18
C PRO A 98 -8.34 8.84 4.58
N VAL A 99 -7.07 8.56 4.25
CA VAL A 99 -6.40 7.31 4.64
C VAL A 99 -6.48 7.07 6.15
N ALA A 100 -6.40 8.15 6.94
CA ALA A 100 -6.61 8.16 8.39
C ALA A 100 -7.91 7.49 8.85
N ALA A 101 -8.97 7.52 8.04
CA ALA A 101 -10.26 6.91 8.35
C ALA A 101 -10.33 5.43 7.90
N LEU A 102 -9.33 4.94 7.17
CA LEU A 102 -9.23 3.53 6.78
C LEU A 102 -8.56 2.67 7.86
N THR A 103 -7.99 3.31 8.88
CA THR A 103 -7.29 2.66 9.98
C THR A 103 -7.91 3.11 11.30
N SER A 104 -8.01 2.16 12.23
CA SER A 104 -8.64 2.34 13.53
C SER A 104 -7.71 3.12 14.47
N PHE A 105 -6.43 2.79 14.43
CA PHE A 105 -5.30 3.35 15.18
C PHE A 105 -4.03 3.00 14.39
N GLY A 106 -2.99 3.84 14.38
CA GLY A 106 -1.73 3.44 13.77
C GLY A 106 -0.86 4.52 13.12
N SER A 107 0.32 4.11 12.66
CA SER A 107 1.22 4.96 11.86
C SER A 107 0.83 4.91 10.39
N ILE A 108 0.77 6.07 9.72
CA ILE A 108 0.61 6.14 8.26
C ILE A 108 1.96 6.35 7.61
N ILE A 109 2.24 5.51 6.60
CA ILE A 109 3.46 5.57 5.82
C ILE A 109 3.07 5.78 4.37
N ILE A 110 3.50 6.89 3.79
CA ILE A 110 3.24 7.22 2.38
C ILE A 110 4.45 6.86 1.54
N PHE A 111 4.23 6.08 0.48
CA PHE A 111 5.24 5.72 -0.51
C PHE A 111 4.93 6.37 -1.87
N PRO A 112 5.93 6.79 -2.68
CA PRO A 112 7.38 6.72 -2.46
C PRO A 112 7.99 7.92 -1.71
N GLU A 113 7.24 9.01 -1.54
CA GLU A 113 7.68 10.15 -0.72
C GLU A 113 7.55 9.80 0.75
N PHE A 114 8.61 9.27 1.36
CA PHE A 114 8.67 8.93 2.78
C PHE A 114 8.36 10.14 3.67
N LYS A 115 7.07 10.35 3.94
CA LYS A 115 6.54 11.20 5.00
C LYS A 115 5.77 10.27 5.93
N ARG A 116 6.27 10.11 7.15
CA ARG A 116 5.55 9.41 8.22
C ARG A 116 4.62 10.43 8.87
N GLU A 117 3.33 10.25 8.71
CA GLU A 117 2.32 11.05 9.40
C GLU A 117 1.75 10.23 10.56
N MET A 118 1.88 10.76 11.78
CA MET A 118 1.19 10.21 12.94
C MET A 118 -0.21 10.81 12.99
N VAL A 119 -1.23 9.97 12.84
CA VAL A 119 -2.61 10.40 13.01
C VAL A 119 -2.99 10.15 14.47
N GLN A 120 -3.36 11.22 15.17
CA GLN A 120 -4.03 11.10 16.47
C GLN A 120 -5.51 10.83 16.23
N ALA A 121 -6.05 9.82 16.90
CA ALA A 121 -7.49 9.56 16.87
C ALA A 121 -8.27 10.80 17.33
N PRO A 122 -9.46 11.08 16.77
CA PRO A 122 -10.29 12.20 17.24
C PRO A 122 -10.62 12.00 18.72
N LEU A 123 -10.45 13.05 19.52
CA LEU A 123 -10.87 13.05 20.93
C LEU A 123 -12.39 12.83 21.01
N PRO A 124 -12.88 11.90 21.85
CA PRO A 124 -14.31 11.73 22.05
C PRO A 124 -14.91 13.00 22.65
N ARG A 125 -16.06 13.44 22.09
CA ARG A 125 -16.88 14.54 22.60
C ARG A 125 -17.79 14.07 23.72
#